data_AF-A0A843YXN7-F1
#
_entry.id   AF-A0A843YXN7-F1
#
_cell.length_a   1.000
_cell.length_b   1.000
_cell.length_c   1.000
_cell.angle_alpha   90.00
_cell.angle_beta   90.00
_cell.angle_gamma   90.00
#
_symmetry.space_group_name_H-M   'P 1'
#
loop_
_entity.id
_entity.type
_entity.pdbx_description
1 polymer ?
#
loop_
_entity_poly.entity_id
_entity_poly.type
_entity_poly.pdbx_seq_one_letter_code
_entity_poly.pdbx_strand_id
1 'polypeptide(L)'
;MNENKPVSGLTMPVSEIGRTSPFRFLMPAWKMLVALFSTKKSLTDIAYTNQEVAALFLAVSNNGEGCVDDQTWKDLDLEKYCASLTSGVSILGQQGIHLRLRKRSEDDNAIVALLDDAELRGNLKNAFDAMRGLEFDVSPLVFASPKVAIPWWVKFLLPFQILLLLAMLAPSLSLMMLIPLAGLILFTFVIQASWLTHIERHDEKLFALRTILHTGLTLAKLAPQRNYPILHSFLSQINDIQKIKRDLSRPIVETGSQITKLYADWFFLRNISHHFKATRIIRENQGLLRRWYLLIANLEADLAMANHISMQSHFCWATPHPGNSILLKDVINPLLVNASAVSFATDEMGVFLSGQNGAGKSTFLRTLGLNLLVGRAFGFCYADKATIAMRLVYTSIQIEDSMADGESLYVAELNRAKKLLESSRGEHSGIYIIDEIFRGTNHLESVSVAAALIHKLTQHALVIVSSHNLVLAPLLAKYLIPMQVISETGGVVIKPGLLEKPNGIALLDTIEMDESISNNARSVSIWLSSYLAHPKNCPDLLQ
;
A
#
# COMPACT_ATOMS: atom_id res chain seq x y z
N MET A 1 -0.31 66.22 8.53
CA MET A 1 -1.61 65.96 7.89
C MET A 1 -1.81 64.45 7.87
N ASN A 2 -2.76 63.99 8.71
CA ASN A 2 -3.39 62.66 8.85
C ASN A 2 -2.44 61.44 9.01
N GLU A 3 -2.16 60.93 10.21
CA GLU A 3 -3.02 60.16 11.14
C GLU A 3 -3.64 58.89 10.56
N ASN A 4 -3.07 57.71 10.87
CA ASN A 4 -3.65 56.82 11.89
C ASN A 4 -2.76 55.60 12.21
N LYS A 5 -2.62 55.35 13.52
CA LYS A 5 -1.93 54.22 14.17
C LYS A 5 -2.74 52.92 14.07
N PRO A 6 -2.11 51.74 14.27
CA PRO A 6 -2.78 50.57 14.83
C PRO A 6 -2.17 50.20 16.19
N VAL A 7 -2.97 50.14 17.26
CA VAL A 7 -2.56 49.54 18.54
C VAL A 7 -3.73 48.83 19.25
N SER A 8 -3.58 47.50 19.34
CA SER A 8 -3.91 46.54 20.43
C SER A 8 -5.32 46.36 21.03
N GLY A 9 -5.63 45.08 21.31
CA GLY A 9 -6.48 44.60 22.42
C GLY A 9 -7.32 43.38 22.04
N LEU A 10 -6.99 42.14 22.46
CA LEU A 10 -7.60 41.41 23.61
C LEU A 10 -9.09 41.06 23.33
N THR A 11 -9.60 39.82 23.27
CA THR A 11 -9.47 38.61 24.11
C THR A 11 -10.18 37.41 23.42
N MET A 12 -9.91 36.17 23.86
CA MET A 12 -10.60 34.92 23.45
C MET A 12 -12.06 34.78 24.00
N PRO A 13 -12.72 33.58 24.00
CA PRO A 13 -13.74 33.12 23.06
C PRO A 13 -15.13 32.96 23.72
N VAL A 14 -16.24 32.98 22.96
CA VAL A 14 -17.58 32.69 23.52
C VAL A 14 -18.45 31.86 22.55
N SER A 15 -18.61 30.60 22.95
CA SER A 15 -19.79 29.72 22.95
C SER A 15 -20.61 29.43 21.68
N GLU A 16 -20.81 28.13 21.46
CA GLU A 16 -22.04 27.50 21.00
C GLU A 16 -23.31 28.24 21.45
N ILE A 17 -24.26 28.44 20.53
CA ILE A 17 -25.71 28.17 20.67
C ILE A 17 -26.44 28.64 19.40
N GLY A 18 -27.07 27.67 18.73
CA GLY A 18 -28.37 27.77 18.07
C GLY A 18 -28.69 28.96 17.15
N ARG A 19 -28.52 28.77 15.83
CA ARG A 19 -29.49 29.25 14.82
C ARG A 19 -29.60 28.23 13.68
N THR A 20 -30.56 27.32 13.81
CA THR A 20 -31.08 26.51 12.69
C THR A 20 -31.86 27.43 11.74
N SER A 21 -31.29 27.76 10.60
CA SER A 21 -32.03 28.44 9.53
C SER A 21 -32.90 27.41 8.77
N PRO A 22 -34.14 27.76 8.40
CA PRO A 22 -35.04 26.86 7.67
C PRO A 22 -34.59 26.58 6.22
N PHE A 23 -33.49 27.18 5.76
CA PHE A 23 -33.00 27.07 4.38
C PHE A 23 -32.05 25.89 4.12
N ARG A 24 -31.72 25.08 5.14
CA ARG A 24 -30.89 23.87 4.95
C ARG A 24 -31.59 22.76 4.16
N PHE A 25 -32.92 22.82 4.04
CA PHE A 25 -33.74 21.85 3.29
C PHE A 25 -33.78 22.11 1.77
N LEU A 26 -33.35 23.28 1.29
CA LEU A 26 -33.36 23.63 -0.15
C LEU A 26 -32.01 23.39 -0.85
N MET A 27 -30.91 23.24 -0.09
CA MET A 27 -29.59 22.93 -0.65
C MET A 27 -29.50 21.61 -1.46
N PRO A 28 -30.17 20.51 -1.07
CA PRO A 28 -30.13 19.27 -1.83
C PRO A 28 -30.74 19.43 -3.24
N ALA A 29 -31.83 20.20 -3.36
CA ALA A 29 -32.52 20.45 -4.62
C ALA A 29 -31.65 21.29 -5.59
N TRP A 30 -30.90 22.26 -5.08
CA TRP A 30 -29.98 23.08 -5.88
C TRP A 30 -28.76 22.29 -6.36
N LYS A 31 -28.15 21.46 -5.48
CA LYS A 31 -27.06 20.56 -5.87
C LYS A 31 -27.51 19.52 -6.90
N MET A 32 -28.76 19.05 -6.81
CA MET A 32 -29.37 18.15 -7.78
C MET A 32 -29.60 18.82 -9.14
N LEU A 33 -29.99 20.10 -9.16
CA LEU A 33 -30.10 20.93 -10.37
C LEU A 33 -28.74 21.23 -11.03
N VAL A 34 -27.68 21.39 -10.24
CA VAL A 34 -26.31 21.57 -10.77
C VAL A 34 -25.74 20.24 -11.30
N ALA A 35 -26.05 19.11 -10.65
CA ALA A 35 -25.66 17.78 -11.12
C ALA A 35 -26.33 17.39 -12.46
N LEU A 36 -27.49 17.98 -12.77
CA LEU A 36 -28.18 17.80 -14.06
C LEU A 36 -27.42 18.37 -15.26
N PHE A 37 -26.44 19.26 -15.06
CA PHE A 37 -25.64 19.89 -16.12
C PHE A 37 -24.15 19.47 -16.13
N SER A 38 -23.75 18.53 -15.27
CA SER A 38 -22.35 18.09 -15.21
C SER A 38 -22.01 17.12 -16.35
N THR A 39 -21.43 17.67 -17.40
CA THR A 39 -20.86 16.97 -18.56
C THR A 39 -19.69 16.07 -18.19
N LYS A 40 -19.59 14.91 -18.88
CA LYS A 40 -18.44 13.99 -19.00
C LYS A 40 -17.29 14.24 -18.02
N LYS A 41 -17.22 13.41 -16.98
CA LYS A 41 -16.05 13.31 -16.10
C LYS A 41 -14.82 13.02 -16.95
N SER A 42 -13.83 13.92 -16.91
CA SER A 42 -12.54 13.74 -17.56
C SER A 42 -11.85 12.50 -17.00
N LEU A 43 -11.14 11.75 -17.86
CA LEU A 43 -10.24 10.68 -17.44
C LEU A 43 -9.01 11.30 -16.75
N THR A 44 -9.18 11.71 -15.50
CA THR A 44 -8.08 12.18 -14.65
C THR A 44 -7.74 11.07 -13.68
N ASP A 45 -6.46 10.70 -13.60
CA ASP A 45 -5.95 9.78 -12.59
C ASP A 45 -6.32 10.31 -11.20
N ILE A 46 -7.03 9.49 -10.42
CA ILE A 46 -7.44 9.82 -9.07
C ILE A 46 -6.28 9.48 -8.13
N ALA A 47 -5.91 10.42 -7.27
CA ALA A 47 -4.97 10.13 -6.19
C ALA A 47 -5.71 9.39 -5.07
N TYR A 48 -5.32 8.15 -4.82
CA TYR A 48 -5.87 7.32 -3.75
C TYR A 48 -5.04 7.44 -2.48
N THR A 49 -5.67 7.25 -1.33
CA THR A 49 -4.99 7.24 -0.04
C THR A 49 -4.30 5.89 0.21
N ASN A 50 -3.23 5.90 1.02
CA ASN A 50 -2.54 4.66 1.42
C ASN A 50 -3.47 3.66 2.12
N GLN A 51 -4.48 4.15 2.85
CA GLN A 51 -5.47 3.29 3.49
C GLN A 51 -6.34 2.55 2.48
N GLU A 52 -6.76 3.20 1.40
CA GLU A 52 -7.54 2.57 0.33
C GLU A 52 -6.72 1.54 -0.44
N VAL A 53 -5.44 1.83 -0.70
CA VAL A 53 -4.53 0.88 -1.38
C VAL A 53 -4.22 -0.33 -0.48
N ALA A 54 -4.10 -0.14 0.83
CA ALA A 54 -3.85 -1.22 1.77
C ALA A 54 -5.12 -2.02 2.14
N ALA A 55 -6.32 -1.52 1.82
CA ALA A 55 -7.58 -2.11 2.27
C ALA A 55 -7.78 -3.57 1.82
N LEU A 56 -7.44 -3.89 0.57
CA LEU A 56 -7.48 -5.28 0.08
C LEU A 56 -6.54 -6.19 0.88
N PHE A 57 -5.32 -5.73 1.14
CA PHE A 57 -4.34 -6.47 1.93
C PHE A 57 -4.88 -6.73 3.34
N LEU A 58 -5.34 -5.70 4.04
CA LEU A 58 -5.92 -5.81 5.38
C LEU A 58 -7.13 -6.75 5.43
N ALA A 59 -7.93 -6.78 4.36
CA ALA A 59 -9.12 -7.62 4.29
C ALA A 59 -8.82 -9.10 3.97
N VAL A 60 -7.67 -9.39 3.36
CA VAL A 60 -7.22 -10.76 3.01
C VAL A 60 -6.24 -11.34 4.03
N SER A 61 -5.45 -10.50 4.70
CA SER A 61 -4.45 -10.92 5.68
C SER A 61 -5.10 -11.24 7.03
N ASN A 62 -5.07 -12.51 7.46
CA ASN A 62 -5.37 -12.88 8.83
C ASN A 62 -4.16 -12.51 9.71
N ASN A 63 -4.26 -11.44 10.51
CA ASN A 63 -3.27 -11.03 11.52
C ASN A 63 -1.83 -10.73 11.03
N GLY A 64 -1.60 -10.56 9.72
CA GLY A 64 -0.28 -10.20 9.18
C GLY A 64 0.77 -11.33 9.22
N GLU A 65 0.36 -12.59 9.38
CA GLU A 65 1.28 -13.72 9.27
C GLU A 65 1.72 -13.94 7.81
N GLY A 66 3.03 -14.12 7.59
CA GLY A 66 3.59 -14.44 6.27
C GLY A 66 3.66 -13.28 5.28
N CYS A 67 3.58 -12.02 5.75
CA CYS A 67 3.72 -10.83 4.93
C CYS A 67 4.89 -9.93 5.35
N VAL A 68 5.30 -9.05 4.42
CA VAL A 68 6.24 -7.97 4.70
C VAL A 68 5.62 -7.00 5.71
N ASP A 69 6.35 -6.64 6.76
CA ASP A 69 5.88 -5.74 7.81
C ASP A 69 5.99 -4.25 7.42
N ASP A 70 5.34 -3.38 8.19
CA ASP A 70 5.27 -1.95 7.88
C ASP A 70 6.64 -1.24 8.02
N GLN A 71 7.49 -1.71 8.92
CA GLN A 71 8.85 -1.18 9.04
C GLN A 71 9.63 -1.45 7.74
N THR A 72 9.53 -2.66 7.21
CA THR A 72 10.18 -3.02 5.94
C THR A 72 9.59 -2.27 4.76
N TRP A 73 8.27 -2.02 4.79
CA TRP A 73 7.61 -1.19 3.80
C TRP A 73 8.16 0.24 3.76
N LYS A 74 8.39 0.84 4.93
CA LYS A 74 8.97 2.19 5.08
C LYS A 74 10.45 2.22 4.72
N ASP A 75 11.26 1.30 5.28
CA ASP A 75 12.72 1.25 5.10
C ASP A 75 13.14 1.15 3.61
N LEU A 76 12.34 0.45 2.81
CA LEU A 76 12.60 0.20 1.38
C LEU A 76 11.89 1.19 0.45
N ASP A 77 11.26 2.26 0.99
CA ASP A 77 10.55 3.27 0.21
C ASP A 77 9.49 2.67 -0.76
N LEU A 78 8.80 1.59 -0.34
CA LEU A 78 7.87 0.86 -1.21
C LEU A 78 6.67 1.70 -1.64
N GLU A 79 6.32 2.74 -0.87
CA GLU A 79 5.30 3.72 -1.26
C GLU A 79 5.71 4.49 -2.51
N LYS A 80 6.96 5.00 -2.57
CA LYS A 80 7.50 5.68 -3.75
C LYS A 80 7.61 4.73 -4.93
N TYR A 81 8.01 3.48 -4.67
CA TYR A 81 8.06 2.44 -5.69
C TYR A 81 6.67 2.17 -6.28
N CYS A 82 5.64 1.96 -5.44
CA CYS A 82 4.28 1.79 -5.92
C CYS A 82 3.81 3.01 -6.73
N ALA A 83 4.06 4.23 -6.25
CA ALA A 83 3.70 5.45 -6.97
C ALA A 83 4.33 5.53 -8.38
N SER A 84 5.54 4.98 -8.57
CA SER A 84 6.18 4.89 -9.90
C SER A 84 5.51 3.89 -10.86
N LEU A 85 4.73 2.94 -10.33
CA LEU A 85 4.05 1.89 -11.10
C LEU A 85 2.60 2.22 -11.42
N THR A 86 1.98 3.17 -10.70
CA THR A 86 0.51 3.32 -10.67
C THR A 86 -0.06 4.37 -11.62
N SER A 87 0.76 4.99 -12.48
CA SER A 87 0.27 5.91 -13.50
C SER A 87 -0.70 5.21 -14.46
N GLY A 88 -1.94 5.71 -14.56
CA GLY A 88 -2.99 5.05 -15.33
C GLY A 88 -3.43 3.67 -14.79
N VAL A 89 -3.29 3.40 -13.49
CA VAL A 89 -3.74 2.16 -12.85
C VAL A 89 -4.90 2.44 -11.91
N SER A 90 -5.99 1.67 -12.03
CA SER A 90 -7.15 1.80 -11.15
C SER A 90 -6.83 1.35 -9.73
N ILE A 91 -7.67 1.75 -8.76
CA ILE A 91 -7.52 1.31 -7.35
C ILE A 91 -7.37 -0.21 -7.19
N LEU A 92 -8.01 -1.03 -8.05
CA LEU A 92 -7.86 -2.49 -8.00
C LEU A 92 -6.44 -2.93 -8.33
N GLY A 93 -5.84 -2.39 -9.40
CA GLY A 93 -4.46 -2.68 -9.77
C GLY A 93 -3.47 -2.20 -8.72
N GLN A 94 -3.68 -1.02 -8.11
CA GLN A 94 -2.81 -0.51 -7.04
C GLN A 94 -2.87 -1.42 -5.80
N GLN A 95 -4.07 -1.85 -5.42
CA GLN A 95 -4.29 -2.83 -4.35
C GLN A 95 -3.65 -4.20 -4.69
N GLY A 96 -3.72 -4.63 -5.94
CA GLY A 96 -3.07 -5.86 -6.43
C GLY A 96 -1.55 -5.79 -6.29
N ILE A 97 -0.93 -4.69 -6.73
CA ILE A 97 0.51 -4.44 -6.58
C ILE A 97 0.91 -4.45 -5.10
N HIS A 98 0.18 -3.71 -4.26
CA HIS A 98 0.42 -3.65 -2.82
C HIS A 98 0.32 -5.04 -2.17
N LEU A 99 -0.73 -5.81 -2.51
CA LEU A 99 -0.93 -7.17 -2.00
C LEU A 99 0.24 -8.09 -2.39
N ARG A 100 0.71 -8.03 -3.64
CA ARG A 100 1.81 -8.89 -4.13
C ARG A 100 3.16 -8.56 -3.52
N LEU A 101 3.46 -7.27 -3.31
CA LEU A 101 4.68 -6.85 -2.62
C LEU A 101 4.67 -7.32 -1.16
N ARG A 102 3.51 -7.30 -0.50
CA ARG A 102 3.35 -7.82 0.88
C ARG A 102 3.40 -9.34 0.92
N LYS A 103 2.71 -10.02 0.01
CA LYS A 103 2.50 -11.48 -0.01
C LYS A 103 2.77 -12.03 -1.41
N ARG A 104 3.63 -13.05 -1.48
CA ARG A 104 3.99 -13.72 -2.73
C ARG A 104 2.76 -14.20 -3.51
N SER A 105 2.77 -13.96 -4.83
CA SER A 105 1.89 -14.60 -5.81
C SER A 105 2.61 -15.82 -6.38
N GLU A 106 1.88 -16.89 -6.73
CA GLU A 106 2.46 -18.12 -7.31
C GLU A 106 2.57 -18.06 -8.85
N ASP A 107 1.94 -17.07 -9.49
CA ASP A 107 1.88 -16.96 -10.96
C ASP A 107 2.77 -15.84 -11.50
N ASP A 108 4.02 -16.18 -11.82
CA ASP A 108 5.01 -15.26 -12.40
C ASP A 108 4.99 -15.27 -13.95
N ASN A 109 4.31 -16.24 -14.56
CA ASN A 109 4.33 -16.43 -16.02
C ASN A 109 3.40 -15.46 -16.77
N ALA A 110 2.42 -14.88 -16.08
CA ALA A 110 1.46 -13.95 -16.68
C ALA A 110 2.14 -12.68 -17.25
N ILE A 111 3.13 -12.14 -16.54
CA ILE A 111 3.81 -10.89 -16.94
C ILE A 111 4.64 -11.12 -18.21
N VAL A 112 5.34 -12.25 -18.30
CA VAL A 112 6.15 -12.63 -19.48
C VAL A 112 5.27 -12.68 -20.73
N ALA A 113 4.13 -13.38 -20.64
CA ALA A 113 3.20 -13.49 -21.75
C ALA A 113 2.59 -12.13 -22.19
N LEU A 114 2.43 -11.19 -21.25
CA LEU A 114 1.97 -9.83 -21.57
C LEU A 114 3.05 -8.97 -22.23
N LEU A 115 4.32 -9.17 -21.90
CA LEU A 115 5.42 -8.46 -22.56
C LEU A 115 5.52 -8.84 -24.03
N ASP A 116 5.33 -10.12 -24.35
CA ASP A 116 5.41 -10.64 -25.72
C ASP A 116 4.24 -10.19 -26.61
N ASP A 117 3.09 -9.83 -26.02
CA ASP A 117 1.87 -9.45 -26.76
C ASP A 117 1.45 -7.99 -26.50
N ALA A 118 1.94 -7.08 -27.34
CA ALA A 118 1.57 -5.66 -27.30
C ALA A 118 0.09 -5.39 -27.63
N GLU A 119 -0.54 -6.24 -28.45
CA GLU A 119 -1.95 -6.09 -28.82
C GLU A 119 -2.86 -6.44 -27.64
N LEU A 120 -2.54 -7.53 -26.94
CA LEU A 120 -3.20 -7.92 -25.69
C LEU A 120 -3.07 -6.80 -24.65
N ARG A 121 -1.88 -6.25 -24.43
CA ARG A 121 -1.69 -5.13 -23.50
C ARG A 121 -2.56 -3.93 -23.85
N GLY A 122 -2.66 -3.58 -25.14
CA GLY A 122 -3.55 -2.51 -25.61
C GLY A 122 -5.03 -2.79 -25.32
N ASN A 123 -5.49 -4.01 -25.61
CA ASN A 123 -6.87 -4.43 -25.36
C ASN A 123 -7.21 -4.46 -23.86
N LEU A 124 -6.30 -4.96 -23.03
CA LEU A 124 -6.46 -4.94 -21.57
C LEU A 124 -6.52 -3.50 -21.06
N LYS A 125 -5.60 -2.64 -21.48
CA LYS A 125 -5.60 -1.21 -21.11
C LYS A 125 -6.95 -0.55 -21.41
N ASN A 126 -7.49 -0.77 -22.60
CA ASN A 126 -8.81 -0.25 -23.00
C ASN A 126 -9.95 -0.80 -22.12
N ALA A 127 -9.87 -2.05 -21.69
CA ALA A 127 -10.86 -2.63 -20.77
C ALA A 127 -10.76 -2.00 -19.37
N PHE A 128 -9.54 -1.74 -18.89
CA PHE A 128 -9.27 -1.14 -17.58
C PHE A 128 -9.56 0.38 -17.51
N ASP A 129 -9.60 1.09 -18.64
CA ASP A 129 -9.86 2.54 -18.69
C ASP A 129 -11.17 2.95 -17.96
N ALA A 130 -12.21 2.11 -18.01
CA ALA A 130 -13.46 2.35 -17.32
C ALA A 130 -13.33 2.34 -15.78
N MET A 131 -12.31 1.67 -15.24
CA MET A 131 -12.06 1.57 -13.80
C MET A 131 -11.16 2.69 -13.26
N ARG A 132 -10.42 3.40 -14.11
CA ARG A 132 -9.54 4.51 -13.69
C ARG A 132 -10.28 5.66 -13.00
N GLY A 133 -11.54 5.88 -13.35
CA GLY A 133 -12.39 6.92 -12.76
C GLY A 133 -13.14 6.50 -11.49
N LEU A 134 -12.86 5.33 -10.92
CA LEU A 134 -13.51 4.86 -9.70
C LEU A 134 -12.96 5.61 -8.49
N GLU A 135 -13.81 6.43 -7.87
CA GLU A 135 -13.45 7.19 -6.66
C GLU A 135 -13.52 6.38 -5.37
N PHE A 136 -14.12 5.19 -5.40
CA PHE A 136 -14.47 4.45 -4.19
C PHE A 136 -13.84 3.06 -4.18
N ASP A 137 -13.22 2.74 -3.06
CA ASP A 137 -12.80 1.38 -2.75
C ASP A 137 -14.01 0.48 -2.43
N VAL A 138 -14.13 -0.61 -3.20
CA VAL A 138 -15.19 -1.61 -3.08
C VAL A 138 -14.73 -2.81 -2.23
N SER A 139 -13.45 -2.90 -1.89
CA SER A 139 -12.88 -3.97 -1.07
C SER A 139 -13.64 -4.19 0.25
N PRO A 140 -14.09 -3.15 1.01
CA PRO A 140 -14.81 -3.37 2.26
C PRO A 140 -16.19 -4.00 2.05
N LEU A 141 -16.82 -3.71 0.90
CA LEU A 141 -18.13 -4.27 0.54
C LEU A 141 -18.03 -5.78 0.24
N VAL A 142 -16.96 -6.18 -0.45
CA VAL A 142 -16.75 -7.56 -0.93
C VAL A 142 -16.09 -8.45 0.15
N PHE A 143 -15.20 -7.89 0.97
CA PHE A 143 -14.39 -8.66 1.92
C PHE A 143 -14.85 -8.50 3.38
N ALA A 144 -15.22 -7.31 3.85
CA ALA A 144 -15.50 -7.06 5.27
C ALA A 144 -16.98 -7.23 5.68
N SER A 145 -17.85 -7.68 4.76
CA SER A 145 -19.30 -7.46 4.79
C SER A 145 -19.94 -7.47 6.20
N PRO A 146 -20.39 -6.29 6.69
CA PRO A 146 -21.10 -6.22 7.97
C PRO A 146 -22.43 -6.96 7.88
N LYS A 147 -22.85 -7.60 8.98
CA LYS A 147 -24.18 -8.21 9.12
C LYS A 147 -25.24 -7.11 9.19
N VAL A 148 -25.64 -6.54 8.05
CA VAL A 148 -26.79 -5.63 8.00
C VAL A 148 -28.05 -6.48 8.14
N ALA A 149 -28.74 -6.37 9.27
CA ALA A 149 -30.06 -6.97 9.45
C ALA A 149 -31.04 -6.24 8.53
N ILE A 150 -31.66 -6.96 7.60
CA ILE A 150 -32.71 -6.40 6.74
C ILE A 150 -33.90 -6.09 7.64
N PRO A 151 -34.33 -4.82 7.77
CA PRO A 151 -35.44 -4.50 8.63
C PRO A 151 -36.73 -5.16 8.14
N TRP A 152 -37.54 -5.65 9.08
CA TRP A 152 -38.79 -6.36 8.76
C TRP A 152 -39.77 -5.50 7.95
N TRP A 153 -39.77 -4.19 8.17
CA TRP A 153 -40.64 -3.23 7.50
C TRP A 153 -40.38 -3.11 5.99
N VAL A 154 -39.19 -3.49 5.51
CA VAL A 154 -38.84 -3.42 4.08
C VAL A 154 -39.77 -4.29 3.22
N LYS A 155 -40.24 -5.43 3.76
CA LYS A 155 -41.20 -6.32 3.09
C LYS A 155 -42.57 -5.67 2.89
N PHE A 156 -42.90 -4.66 3.69
CA PHE A 156 -44.19 -3.98 3.66
C PHE A 156 -44.18 -2.73 2.79
N LEU A 157 -43.05 -2.31 2.22
CA LEU A 157 -42.95 -1.10 1.40
C LEU A 157 -43.89 -1.13 0.18
N LEU A 158 -43.85 -2.22 -0.59
CA LEU A 158 -44.69 -2.36 -1.79
C LEU A 158 -46.20 -2.45 -1.47
N PRO A 159 -46.67 -3.33 -0.56
CA PRO A 159 -48.09 -3.38 -0.23
C PRO A 159 -48.59 -2.07 0.41
N PHE A 160 -47.75 -1.37 1.17
CA PHE A 160 -48.07 -0.04 1.71
C PHE A 160 -48.31 0.99 0.59
N GLN A 161 -47.51 0.98 -0.47
CA GLN A 161 -47.66 1.91 -1.60
C GLN A 161 -48.86 1.58 -2.49
N ILE A 162 -49.18 0.29 -2.65
CA ILE A 162 -50.40 -0.15 -3.32
C ILE A 162 -51.62 0.34 -2.52
N LEU A 163 -51.59 0.22 -1.19
CA LEU A 163 -52.65 0.76 -0.31
C LEU A 163 -52.77 2.28 -0.45
N LEU A 164 -51.65 3.01 -0.52
CA LEU A 164 -51.63 4.45 -0.74
C LEU A 164 -52.27 4.83 -2.09
N LEU A 165 -51.96 4.12 -3.17
CA LEU A 165 -52.56 4.34 -4.49
C LEU A 165 -54.06 4.07 -4.49
N LEU A 166 -54.49 2.96 -3.87
CA LEU A 166 -55.90 2.62 -3.73
C LEU A 166 -56.65 3.68 -2.92
N ALA A 167 -56.03 4.19 -1.85
CA ALA A 167 -56.59 5.28 -1.06
C ALA A 167 -56.73 6.58 -1.87
N MET A 168 -55.78 6.91 -2.75
CA MET A 168 -55.84 8.09 -3.61
C MET A 168 -56.88 7.99 -4.75
N LEU A 169 -57.16 6.77 -5.23
CA LEU A 169 -58.11 6.51 -6.31
C LEU A 169 -59.56 6.33 -5.83
N ALA A 170 -59.81 6.34 -4.52
CA ALA A 170 -61.14 6.16 -3.96
C ALA A 170 -62.06 7.33 -4.36
N PRO A 171 -63.23 7.10 -5.00
CA PRO A 171 -64.10 8.17 -5.50
C PRO A 171 -64.73 9.06 -4.41
N SER A 172 -64.64 8.64 -3.15
CA SER A 172 -65.29 9.27 -1.99
C SER A 172 -64.29 9.61 -0.87
N LEU A 173 -63.22 10.35 -1.18
CA LEU A 173 -62.38 10.92 -0.13
C LEU A 173 -63.18 12.01 0.61
N SER A 174 -63.74 11.66 1.76
CA SER A 174 -64.20 12.65 2.73
C SER A 174 -63.00 13.44 3.28
N LEU A 175 -63.24 14.67 3.77
CA LEU A 175 -62.19 15.49 4.39
C LEU A 175 -61.45 14.73 5.52
N MET A 176 -62.13 13.79 6.18
CA MET A 176 -61.56 12.95 7.23
C MET A 176 -60.53 11.91 6.75
N MET A 177 -60.59 11.52 5.46
CA MET A 177 -59.62 10.60 4.85
C MET A 177 -58.33 11.30 4.37
N LEU A 178 -58.33 12.64 4.29
CA LEU A 178 -57.14 13.41 3.91
C LEU A 178 -56.06 13.41 5.01
N ILE A 179 -56.46 13.41 6.29
CA ILE A 179 -55.54 13.38 7.43
C ILE A 179 -54.69 12.09 7.45
N PRO A 180 -55.28 10.87 7.41
CA PRO A 180 -54.48 9.64 7.36
C PRO A 180 -53.66 9.54 6.08
N LEU A 181 -54.18 10.01 4.93
CA LEU A 181 -53.43 10.05 3.68
C LEU A 181 -52.18 10.95 3.79
N ALA A 182 -52.32 12.15 4.36
CA ALA A 182 -51.21 13.06 4.61
C ALA A 182 -50.19 12.46 5.59
N GLY A 183 -50.65 11.76 6.63
CA GLY A 183 -49.79 11.02 7.55
C GLY A 183 -48.98 9.92 6.87
N LEU A 184 -49.59 9.16 5.96
CA LEU A 184 -48.91 8.12 5.18
C LEU A 184 -47.86 8.71 4.22
N ILE A 185 -48.19 9.82 3.56
CA ILE A 185 -47.23 10.53 2.69
C ILE A 185 -46.06 11.07 3.53
N LEU A 186 -46.34 11.70 4.68
CA LEU A 186 -45.31 12.20 5.59
C LEU A 186 -44.40 11.06 6.08
N PHE A 187 -44.98 9.89 6.39
CA PHE A 187 -44.21 8.71 6.79
C PHE A 187 -43.25 8.25 5.70
N THR A 188 -43.69 8.16 4.44
CA THR A 188 -42.79 7.83 3.32
C THR A 188 -41.70 8.87 3.12
N PHE A 189 -42.04 10.15 3.28
CA PHE A 189 -41.08 11.25 3.19
C PHE A 189 -40.01 11.18 4.28
N VAL A 190 -40.40 10.89 5.53
CA VAL A 190 -39.46 10.73 6.65
C VAL A 190 -38.54 9.53 6.44
N ILE A 191 -39.06 8.41 5.95
CA ILE A 191 -38.24 7.23 5.60
C ILE A 191 -37.26 7.60 4.47
N GLN A 192 -37.73 8.25 3.41
CA GLN A 192 -36.88 8.66 2.29
C GLN A 192 -35.79 9.62 2.77
N ALA A 193 -36.13 10.65 3.54
CA ALA A 193 -35.19 11.66 4.02
C ALA A 193 -34.13 11.08 4.97
N SER A 194 -34.51 10.12 5.82
CA SER A 194 -33.57 9.45 6.74
C SER A 194 -32.60 8.50 6.03
N TRP A 195 -32.99 7.92 4.90
CA TRP A 195 -32.17 6.95 4.17
C TRP A 195 -31.48 7.50 2.92
N LEU A 196 -31.84 8.69 2.43
CA LEU A 196 -31.35 9.24 1.16
C LEU A 196 -29.81 9.25 1.09
N THR A 197 -29.16 9.82 2.10
CA THR A 197 -27.68 9.94 2.13
C THR A 197 -26.98 8.59 2.24
N HIS A 198 -27.59 7.62 2.93
CA HIS A 198 -27.08 6.25 3.01
C HIS A 198 -27.18 5.53 1.67
N ILE A 199 -28.26 5.75 0.93
CA ILE A 199 -28.49 5.14 -0.38
C ILE A 199 -27.59 5.75 -1.43
N GLU A 200 -27.43 7.08 -1.47
CA GLU A 200 -26.54 7.75 -2.43
C GLU A 200 -25.11 7.20 -2.32
N ARG A 201 -24.56 7.14 -1.10
CA ARG A 201 -23.23 6.55 -0.84
C ARG A 201 -23.16 5.06 -1.21
N HIS A 202 -24.24 4.32 -1.04
CA HIS A 202 -24.28 2.90 -1.42
C HIS A 202 -24.38 2.72 -2.93
N ASP A 203 -25.13 3.57 -3.63
CA ASP A 203 -25.30 3.55 -5.08
C ASP A 203 -23.99 3.85 -5.80
N GLU A 204 -23.17 4.75 -5.25
CA GLU A 204 -21.80 5.00 -5.73
C GLU A 204 -20.92 3.74 -5.64
N LYS A 205 -20.97 3.03 -4.51
CA LYS A 205 -20.25 1.75 -4.33
C LYS A 205 -20.78 0.64 -5.24
N LEU A 206 -22.10 0.56 -5.43
CA LEU A 206 -22.72 -0.39 -6.35
C LEU A 206 -22.40 -0.06 -7.81
N PHE A 207 -22.27 1.22 -8.16
CA PHE A 207 -21.77 1.62 -9.47
C PHE A 207 -20.34 1.11 -9.67
N ALA A 208 -19.45 1.35 -8.72
CA ALA A 208 -18.08 0.84 -8.77
C ALA A 208 -18.03 -0.70 -8.90
N LEU A 209 -18.80 -1.42 -8.08
CA LEU A 209 -18.91 -2.88 -8.19
C LEU A 209 -19.42 -3.32 -9.57
N ARG A 210 -20.44 -2.68 -10.12
CA ARG A 210 -20.97 -3.01 -11.45
C ARG A 210 -19.95 -2.75 -12.55
N THR A 211 -19.13 -1.70 -12.43
CA THR A 211 -18.03 -1.40 -13.35
C THR A 211 -16.96 -2.49 -13.29
N ILE A 212 -16.59 -2.97 -12.09
CA ILE A 212 -15.66 -4.10 -11.91
C ILE A 212 -16.22 -5.38 -12.56
N LEU A 213 -17.48 -5.72 -12.28
CA LEU A 213 -18.14 -6.88 -12.89
C LEU A 213 -18.21 -6.76 -14.41
N HIS A 214 -18.54 -5.57 -14.93
CA HIS A 214 -18.58 -5.34 -16.36
C HIS A 214 -17.21 -5.49 -17.01
N THR A 215 -16.16 -4.96 -16.39
CA THR A 215 -14.79 -5.03 -16.90
C THR A 215 -14.32 -6.47 -16.99
N GLY A 216 -14.51 -7.27 -15.93
CA GLY A 216 -14.21 -8.70 -15.98
C GLY A 216 -14.97 -9.45 -17.09
N LEU A 217 -16.23 -9.09 -17.35
CA LEU A 217 -17.00 -9.70 -18.44
C LEU A 217 -16.49 -9.28 -19.82
N THR A 218 -15.99 -8.06 -19.97
CA THR A 218 -15.34 -7.59 -21.20
C THR A 218 -14.03 -8.34 -21.42
N LEU A 219 -13.23 -8.51 -20.37
CA LEU A 219 -11.99 -9.30 -20.39
C LEU A 219 -12.25 -10.77 -20.77
N ALA A 220 -13.30 -11.38 -20.22
CA ALA A 220 -13.67 -12.75 -20.52
C ALA A 220 -14.06 -12.97 -22.00
N LYS A 221 -14.54 -11.93 -22.69
CA LYS A 221 -14.83 -11.99 -24.14
C LYS A 221 -13.57 -11.96 -25.00
N LEU A 222 -12.44 -11.46 -24.48
CA LEU A 222 -11.16 -11.45 -25.17
C LEU A 222 -10.47 -12.82 -25.14
N ALA A 223 -10.72 -13.64 -24.11
CA ALA A 223 -10.14 -14.98 -23.95
C ALA A 223 -10.23 -15.89 -25.20
N PRO A 224 -11.41 -16.11 -25.82
CA PRO A 224 -11.55 -17.04 -26.94
C PRO A 224 -10.98 -16.53 -28.27
N GLN A 225 -10.59 -15.25 -28.40
CA GLN A 225 -10.14 -14.69 -29.67
C GLN A 225 -8.75 -15.20 -30.10
N ARG A 226 -7.84 -15.42 -29.14
CA ARG A 226 -6.49 -15.97 -29.39
C ARG A 226 -6.04 -17.03 -28.36
N ASN A 227 -6.97 -17.57 -27.56
CA ASN A 227 -6.69 -18.58 -26.55
C ASN A 227 -5.73 -18.10 -25.45
N TYR A 228 -5.94 -16.89 -24.92
CA TYR A 228 -5.10 -16.32 -23.86
C TYR A 228 -5.27 -17.10 -22.54
N PRO A 229 -4.25 -17.84 -22.06
CA PRO A 229 -4.40 -18.71 -20.89
C PRO A 229 -4.77 -17.97 -19.61
N ILE A 230 -4.22 -16.76 -19.45
CA ILE A 230 -4.44 -15.86 -18.30
C ILE A 230 -5.93 -15.51 -18.15
N LEU A 231 -6.66 -15.44 -19.27
CA LEU A 231 -8.07 -15.05 -19.30
C LEU A 231 -9.04 -16.23 -19.18
N HIS A 232 -8.58 -17.49 -19.28
CA HIS A 232 -9.44 -18.67 -19.15
C HIS A 232 -10.06 -18.82 -17.77
N SER A 233 -9.37 -18.33 -16.73
CA SER A 233 -9.87 -18.28 -15.36
C SER A 233 -11.23 -17.58 -15.26
N PHE A 234 -11.45 -16.54 -16.08
CA PHE A 234 -12.70 -15.79 -16.14
C PHE A 234 -13.85 -16.58 -16.77
N LEU A 235 -13.58 -17.47 -17.73
CA LEU A 235 -14.61 -18.21 -18.48
C LEU A 235 -15.49 -19.08 -17.56
N SER A 236 -14.88 -19.67 -16.53
CA SER A 236 -15.55 -20.53 -15.56
C SER A 236 -16.67 -19.86 -14.77
N GLN A 237 -16.66 -18.52 -14.66
CA GLN A 237 -17.54 -17.75 -13.77
C GLN A 237 -18.45 -16.76 -14.53
N ILE A 238 -18.40 -16.71 -15.87
CA ILE A 238 -19.12 -15.71 -16.68
C ILE A 238 -20.62 -15.70 -16.38
N ASN A 239 -21.28 -16.86 -16.41
CA ASN A 239 -22.75 -16.94 -16.32
C ASN A 239 -23.26 -16.42 -14.97
N ASP A 240 -22.57 -16.80 -13.89
CA ASP A 240 -22.91 -16.35 -12.54
C ASP A 240 -22.67 -14.85 -12.37
N ILE A 241 -21.55 -14.34 -12.88
CA ILE A 241 -21.24 -12.90 -12.85
C ILE A 241 -22.23 -12.08 -13.69
N GLN A 242 -22.64 -12.58 -14.86
CA GLN A 242 -23.67 -11.93 -15.68
C GLN A 242 -25.00 -11.85 -14.94
N LYS A 243 -25.39 -12.95 -14.27
CA LYS A 243 -26.61 -12.99 -13.44
C LYS A 243 -26.51 -11.98 -12.30
N ILE A 244 -25.40 -11.95 -11.56
CA ILE A 244 -25.20 -11.00 -10.46
C ILE A 244 -25.21 -9.55 -10.96
N LYS A 245 -24.51 -9.24 -12.04
CA LYS A 245 -24.51 -7.89 -12.65
C LYS A 245 -25.93 -7.46 -13.02
N ARG A 246 -26.73 -8.36 -13.60
CA ARG A 246 -28.13 -8.10 -13.95
C ARG A 246 -29.01 -7.93 -12.71
N ASP A 247 -28.81 -8.73 -11.67
CA ASP A 247 -29.63 -8.68 -10.46
C ASP A 247 -29.33 -7.43 -9.60
N LEU A 248 -28.09 -6.91 -9.71
CA LEU A 248 -27.63 -5.65 -9.13
C LEU A 248 -28.05 -4.41 -9.95
N SER A 249 -28.38 -4.56 -11.24
CA SER A 249 -28.86 -3.43 -12.04
C SER A 249 -30.27 -2.99 -11.62
N ARG A 250 -30.65 -1.76 -11.97
CA ARG A 250 -32.01 -1.24 -11.74
C ARG A 250 -32.81 -1.35 -13.05
N PRO A 251 -33.52 -2.47 -13.30
CA PRO A 251 -34.10 -2.79 -14.61
C PRO A 251 -35.14 -1.80 -15.15
N ILE A 252 -35.78 -1.00 -14.29
CA ILE A 252 -36.85 -0.07 -14.71
C ILE A 252 -36.37 1.39 -14.82
N VAL A 253 -35.12 1.67 -14.41
CA VAL A 253 -34.64 3.05 -14.19
C VAL A 253 -33.56 3.49 -15.19
N GLU A 254 -32.83 2.56 -15.81
CA GLU A 254 -31.85 2.90 -16.84
C GLU A 254 -32.48 3.16 -18.23
N THR A 255 -33.75 2.78 -18.43
CA THR A 255 -34.47 2.91 -19.71
C THR A 255 -35.60 3.97 -19.68
N GLY A 256 -35.96 4.47 -18.50
CA GLY A 256 -37.00 5.49 -18.30
C GLY A 256 -36.48 6.92 -18.29
N SER A 257 -37.36 7.92 -18.46
CA SER A 257 -36.97 9.33 -18.30
C SER A 257 -36.57 9.62 -16.84
N GLN A 258 -35.69 10.60 -16.61
CA GLN A 258 -35.27 11.00 -15.25
C GLN A 258 -36.45 11.27 -14.30
N ILE A 259 -37.57 11.72 -14.87
CA ILE A 259 -38.84 11.95 -14.16
C ILE A 259 -39.42 10.64 -13.61
N THR A 260 -39.45 9.57 -14.41
CA THR A 260 -39.95 8.26 -13.95
C THR A 260 -39.11 7.68 -12.82
N LYS A 261 -37.80 7.94 -12.81
CA LYS A 261 -36.89 7.57 -11.73
C LYS A 261 -37.25 8.31 -10.43
N LEU A 262 -37.42 9.63 -10.50
CA LEU A 262 -37.80 10.44 -9.35
C LEU A 262 -39.12 9.96 -8.75
N TYR A 263 -40.15 9.71 -9.57
CA TYR A 263 -41.42 9.18 -9.06
C TYR A 263 -41.26 7.78 -8.45
N ALA A 264 -40.51 6.89 -9.08
CA ALA A 264 -40.26 5.54 -8.56
C ALA A 264 -39.50 5.56 -7.22
N ASP A 265 -38.53 6.44 -7.06
CA ASP A 265 -37.71 6.52 -5.84
C ASP A 265 -38.47 7.21 -4.70
N TRP A 266 -39.21 8.29 -4.99
CA TRP A 266 -39.94 9.05 -3.96
C TRP A 266 -41.26 8.39 -3.56
N PHE A 267 -42.01 7.86 -4.52
CA PHE A 267 -43.32 7.26 -4.24
C PHE A 267 -43.20 5.78 -3.91
N PHE A 268 -42.40 5.03 -4.68
CA PHE A 268 -42.25 3.59 -4.49
C PHE A 268 -41.06 3.17 -3.62
N LEU A 269 -40.28 4.10 -3.06
CA LEU A 269 -39.12 3.80 -2.20
C LEU A 269 -38.24 2.67 -2.80
N ARG A 270 -38.14 2.65 -4.13
CA ARG A 270 -37.49 1.58 -4.89
C ARG A 270 -35.99 1.59 -4.69
N ASN A 271 -35.41 2.76 -4.46
CA ASN A 271 -34.04 2.96 -4.03
C ASN A 271 -33.71 2.20 -2.72
N ILE A 272 -34.58 2.26 -1.70
CA ILE A 272 -34.42 1.53 -0.43
C ILE A 272 -34.56 0.02 -0.65
N SER A 273 -35.59 -0.39 -1.39
CA SER A 273 -35.81 -1.80 -1.70
C SER A 273 -34.64 -2.41 -2.48
N HIS A 274 -34.09 -1.64 -3.42
CA HIS A 274 -32.91 -2.03 -4.20
C HIS A 274 -31.65 -2.11 -3.34
N HIS A 275 -31.43 -1.17 -2.42
CA HIS A 275 -30.31 -1.22 -1.47
C HIS A 275 -30.26 -2.54 -0.68
N PHE A 276 -31.39 -2.96 -0.09
CA PHE A 276 -31.44 -4.22 0.66
C PHE A 276 -31.34 -5.45 -0.24
N LYS A 277 -31.94 -5.42 -1.44
CA LYS A 277 -31.80 -6.50 -2.43
C LYS A 277 -30.33 -6.66 -2.85
N ALA A 278 -29.64 -5.56 -3.16
CA ALA A 278 -28.25 -5.56 -3.58
C ALA A 278 -27.33 -6.07 -2.46
N THR A 279 -27.53 -5.59 -1.23
CA THR A 279 -26.80 -6.07 -0.05
C THR A 279 -26.97 -7.58 0.15
N ARG A 280 -28.18 -8.10 -0.07
CA ARG A 280 -28.46 -9.55 -0.01
C ARG A 280 -27.72 -10.32 -1.09
N ILE A 281 -27.78 -9.87 -2.35
CA ILE A 281 -27.10 -10.52 -3.48
C ILE A 281 -25.60 -10.56 -3.26
N ILE A 282 -25.01 -9.44 -2.83
CA ILE A 282 -23.57 -9.36 -2.52
C ILE A 282 -23.22 -10.38 -1.45
N ARG A 283 -23.99 -10.44 -0.37
CA ARG A 283 -23.78 -11.39 0.73
C ARG A 283 -23.86 -12.84 0.29
N GLU A 284 -24.88 -13.21 -0.49
CA GLU A 284 -25.09 -14.57 -0.98
C GLU A 284 -23.98 -15.01 -1.95
N ASN A 285 -23.33 -14.07 -2.65
CA ASN A 285 -22.31 -14.35 -3.66
C ASN A 285 -20.89 -13.89 -3.27
N GLN A 286 -20.62 -13.63 -1.98
CA GLN A 286 -19.34 -13.07 -1.52
C GLN A 286 -18.12 -13.86 -1.99
N GLY A 287 -18.14 -15.19 -1.85
CA GLY A 287 -17.00 -16.02 -2.25
C GLY A 287 -16.64 -15.88 -3.73
N LEU A 288 -17.66 -15.79 -4.59
CA LEU A 288 -17.47 -15.60 -6.02
C LEU A 288 -17.03 -14.16 -6.34
N LEU A 289 -17.61 -13.15 -5.70
CA LEU A 289 -17.19 -11.75 -5.85
C LEU A 289 -15.74 -11.52 -5.41
N ARG A 290 -15.30 -12.15 -4.31
CA ARG A 290 -13.91 -12.08 -3.83
C ARG A 290 -12.93 -12.68 -4.85
N ARG A 291 -13.23 -13.86 -5.39
CA ARG A 291 -12.40 -14.49 -6.43
C ARG A 291 -12.33 -13.62 -7.68
N TRP A 292 -13.47 -13.10 -8.12
CA TRP A 292 -13.54 -12.20 -9.28
C TRP A 292 -12.73 -10.92 -9.07
N TYR A 293 -12.83 -10.33 -7.88
CA TYR A 293 -12.06 -9.15 -7.50
C TYR A 293 -10.55 -9.41 -7.58
N LEU A 294 -10.09 -10.51 -6.98
CA LEU A 294 -8.67 -10.87 -6.98
C LEU A 294 -8.15 -11.16 -8.40
N LEU A 295 -8.93 -11.82 -9.25
CA LEU A 295 -8.55 -12.08 -10.65
C LEU A 295 -8.33 -10.77 -11.42
N ILE A 296 -9.22 -9.80 -11.25
CA ILE A 296 -9.10 -8.48 -11.91
C ILE A 296 -7.93 -7.69 -11.33
N ALA A 297 -7.79 -7.65 -10.00
CA ALA A 297 -6.72 -6.92 -9.33
C ALA A 297 -5.32 -7.46 -9.71
N ASN A 298 -5.16 -8.80 -9.76
CA ASN A 298 -3.91 -9.43 -10.18
C ASN A 298 -3.60 -9.14 -11.65
N LEU A 299 -4.59 -9.28 -12.54
CA LEU A 299 -4.40 -9.04 -13.97
C LEU A 299 -4.05 -7.57 -14.27
N GLU A 300 -4.66 -6.62 -13.57
CA GLU A 300 -4.31 -5.20 -13.73
C GLU A 300 -2.91 -4.91 -13.18
N ALA A 301 -2.52 -5.54 -12.07
CA ALA A 301 -1.16 -5.46 -11.54
C ALA A 301 -0.13 -6.06 -12.51
N ASP A 302 -0.44 -7.19 -13.15
CA ASP A 302 0.39 -7.80 -14.20
C ASP A 302 0.55 -6.87 -15.40
N LEU A 303 -0.54 -6.23 -15.85
CA LEU A 303 -0.52 -5.26 -16.94
C LEU A 303 0.31 -4.02 -16.58
N ALA A 304 0.13 -3.47 -15.37
CA ALA A 304 0.90 -2.34 -14.89
C ALA A 304 2.40 -2.68 -14.87
N MET A 305 2.75 -3.87 -14.39
CA MET A 305 4.13 -4.32 -14.35
C MET A 305 4.71 -4.57 -15.75
N ALA A 306 3.98 -5.22 -16.65
CA ALA A 306 4.40 -5.42 -18.03
C ALA A 306 4.64 -4.08 -18.75
N ASN A 307 3.78 -3.08 -18.53
CA ASN A 307 3.98 -1.74 -19.08
C ASN A 307 5.22 -1.07 -18.48
N HIS A 308 5.42 -1.16 -17.16
CA HIS A 308 6.60 -0.63 -16.50
C HIS A 308 7.89 -1.26 -17.05
N ILE A 309 7.99 -2.59 -17.06
CA ILE A 309 9.16 -3.33 -17.55
C ILE A 309 9.43 -3.02 -19.03
N SER A 310 8.39 -2.85 -19.86
CA SER A 310 8.57 -2.51 -21.28
C SER A 310 9.26 -1.16 -21.51
N MET A 311 9.33 -0.30 -20.49
CA MET A 311 10.02 0.99 -20.52
C MET A 311 11.41 0.93 -19.86
N GLN A 312 11.75 -0.17 -19.19
CA GLN A 312 13.04 -0.34 -18.51
C GLN A 312 14.08 -0.92 -19.45
N SER A 313 15.28 -0.37 -19.42
CA SER A 313 16.43 -0.89 -20.17
C SER A 313 17.23 -1.95 -19.41
N HIS A 314 17.03 -2.08 -18.11
CA HIS A 314 17.88 -2.88 -17.24
C HIS A 314 17.06 -3.72 -16.25
N PHE A 315 16.79 -4.97 -16.64
CA PHE A 315 16.10 -5.96 -15.81
C PHE A 315 16.46 -7.38 -16.26
N CYS A 316 16.24 -8.36 -15.39
CA CYS A 316 16.29 -9.77 -15.71
C CYS A 316 15.21 -10.56 -14.96
N TRP A 317 14.79 -11.68 -15.52
CA TRP A 317 13.95 -12.64 -14.82
C TRP A 317 14.75 -13.35 -13.74
N ALA A 318 14.23 -13.34 -12.52
CA ALA A 318 14.89 -13.91 -11.35
C ALA A 318 14.75 -15.44 -11.35
N THR A 319 15.87 -16.15 -11.22
CA THR A 319 15.85 -17.59 -11.03
C THR A 319 15.57 -17.90 -9.55
N PRO A 320 14.50 -18.63 -9.19
CA PRO A 320 14.23 -18.98 -7.81
C PRO A 320 15.26 -19.99 -7.30
N HIS A 321 15.81 -19.74 -6.11
CA HIS A 321 16.68 -20.68 -5.40
C HIS A 321 15.94 -21.29 -4.20
N PRO A 322 16.05 -22.61 -3.95
CA PRO A 322 15.34 -23.27 -2.85
C PRO A 322 15.96 -22.97 -1.47
N GLY A 323 17.28 -22.71 -1.42
CA GLY A 323 18.00 -22.33 -0.21
C GLY A 323 17.98 -20.82 0.06
N ASN A 324 19.02 -20.32 0.73
CA ASN A 324 19.14 -18.91 1.11
C ASN A 324 20.05 -18.08 0.19
N SER A 325 20.63 -18.69 -0.85
CA SER A 325 21.59 -18.03 -1.72
C SER A 325 20.97 -16.87 -2.49
N ILE A 326 21.77 -15.80 -2.62
CA ILE A 326 21.44 -14.59 -3.37
C ILE A 326 22.61 -14.31 -4.31
N LEU A 327 22.32 -14.20 -5.60
CA LEU A 327 23.24 -13.73 -6.62
C LEU A 327 22.55 -12.62 -7.40
N LEU A 328 23.10 -11.42 -7.33
CA LEU A 328 22.64 -10.27 -8.08
C LEU A 328 23.83 -9.67 -8.81
N LYS A 329 23.82 -9.75 -10.14
CA LYS A 329 24.84 -9.15 -10.99
C LYS A 329 24.35 -7.78 -11.44
N ASP A 330 25.18 -6.76 -11.19
CA ASP A 330 24.99 -5.39 -11.64
C ASP A 330 23.62 -4.82 -11.26
N VAL A 331 23.15 -5.10 -10.05
CA VAL A 331 21.82 -4.65 -9.59
C VAL A 331 21.78 -3.15 -9.37
N ILE A 332 20.66 -2.53 -9.76
CA ILE A 332 20.38 -1.11 -9.57
C ILE A 332 19.14 -0.89 -8.71
N ASN A 333 19.01 0.33 -8.18
CA ASN A 333 17.80 0.81 -7.51
C ASN A 333 16.99 1.68 -8.48
N PRO A 334 15.76 1.27 -8.88
CA PRO A 334 14.92 2.05 -9.79
C PRO A 334 14.46 3.39 -9.21
N LEU A 335 14.55 3.60 -7.89
CA LEU A 335 14.17 4.86 -7.24
C LEU A 335 15.27 5.93 -7.30
N LEU A 336 16.49 5.57 -7.68
CA LEU A 336 17.62 6.50 -7.75
C LEU A 336 17.84 6.98 -9.17
N VAL A 337 18.00 8.30 -9.32
CA VAL A 337 18.44 8.91 -10.58
C VAL A 337 19.92 8.58 -10.76
N ASN A 338 20.30 8.01 -11.91
CA ASN A 338 21.66 7.55 -12.22
C ASN A 338 22.21 6.54 -11.20
N ALA A 339 21.42 5.51 -10.89
CA ALA A 339 21.83 4.45 -9.99
C ALA A 339 23.13 3.76 -10.44
N SER A 340 24.11 3.63 -9.54
CA SER A 340 25.30 2.81 -9.79
C SER A 340 24.93 1.33 -9.67
N ALA A 341 25.33 0.53 -10.66
CA ALA A 341 25.18 -0.92 -10.62
C ALA A 341 26.15 -1.53 -9.60
N VAL A 342 25.64 -2.47 -8.79
CA VAL A 342 26.43 -3.17 -7.77
C VAL A 342 26.23 -4.67 -7.93
N SER A 343 27.32 -5.43 -7.93
CA SER A 343 27.24 -6.90 -7.91
C SER A 343 27.37 -7.44 -6.47
N PHE A 344 26.51 -8.38 -6.10
CA PHE A 344 26.48 -9.00 -4.79
C PHE A 344 26.17 -10.49 -4.89
N ALA A 345 26.92 -11.30 -4.16
CA ALA A 345 26.70 -12.74 -4.07
C ALA A 345 26.91 -13.22 -2.64
N THR A 346 26.01 -14.04 -2.14
CA THR A 346 26.19 -14.82 -0.93
C THR A 346 25.50 -16.16 -1.06
N ASP A 347 26.10 -17.19 -0.50
CA ASP A 347 25.50 -18.53 -0.43
C ASP A 347 24.58 -18.60 0.79
N GLU A 348 24.66 -19.68 1.58
CA GLU A 348 23.78 -19.86 2.75
C GLU A 348 24.23 -19.09 4.01
N MET A 349 25.45 -18.55 4.02
CA MET A 349 25.96 -17.77 5.15
C MET A 349 25.56 -16.29 5.04
N GLY A 350 25.39 -15.65 6.20
CA GLY A 350 25.10 -14.22 6.26
C GLY A 350 26.32 -13.36 5.89
N VAL A 351 26.13 -12.05 5.83
CA VAL A 351 27.17 -11.09 5.45
C VAL A 351 27.28 -9.98 6.48
N PHE A 352 28.51 -9.67 6.86
CA PHE A 352 28.85 -8.46 7.62
C PHE A 352 29.43 -7.41 6.67
N LEU A 353 28.70 -6.34 6.43
CA LEU A 353 29.09 -5.22 5.59
C LEU A 353 29.77 -4.14 6.43
N SER A 354 31.04 -3.94 6.14
CA SER A 354 31.82 -2.79 6.61
C SER A 354 32.04 -1.81 5.47
N GLY A 355 32.39 -0.57 5.78
CA GLY A 355 32.66 0.42 4.74
C GLY A 355 32.70 1.82 5.31
N GLN A 356 33.41 2.69 4.59
CA GLN A 356 33.57 4.09 4.92
C GLN A 356 32.21 4.81 5.04
N ASN A 357 32.19 5.90 5.81
CA ASN A 357 31.04 6.81 5.84
C ASN A 357 30.85 7.39 4.44
N GLY A 358 29.59 7.40 3.96
CA GLY A 358 29.26 7.85 2.61
C GLY A 358 29.56 6.85 1.49
N ALA A 359 30.06 5.64 1.78
CA ALA A 359 30.35 4.62 0.76
C ALA A 359 29.09 3.98 0.12
N GLY A 360 27.88 4.35 0.58
CA GLY A 360 26.62 3.85 0.01
C GLY A 360 26.09 2.55 0.63
N LYS A 361 26.52 2.16 1.84
CA LYS A 361 26.06 0.93 2.54
C LYS A 361 24.53 0.85 2.64
N SER A 362 23.88 1.86 3.23
CA SER A 362 22.43 1.90 3.39
C SER A 362 21.70 1.92 2.04
N THR A 363 22.28 2.59 1.04
CA THR A 363 21.74 2.62 -0.33
C THR A 363 21.77 1.22 -0.96
N PHE A 364 22.89 0.50 -0.82
CA PHE A 364 23.01 -0.88 -1.25
C PHE A 364 22.02 -1.80 -0.53
N LEU A 365 21.87 -1.68 0.79
CA LEU A 365 20.92 -2.49 1.57
C LEU A 365 19.47 -2.29 1.11
N ARG A 366 19.07 -1.05 0.81
CA ARG A 366 17.75 -0.77 0.23
C ARG A 366 17.61 -1.34 -1.18
N THR A 367 18.66 -1.22 -2.00
CA THR A 367 18.70 -1.78 -3.36
C THR A 367 18.50 -3.29 -3.34
N LEU A 368 19.21 -3.98 -2.45
CA LEU A 368 19.10 -5.42 -2.22
C LEU A 368 17.68 -5.80 -1.76
N GLY A 369 17.19 -5.15 -0.69
CA GLY A 369 15.87 -5.45 -0.14
C GLY A 369 14.73 -5.24 -1.14
N LEU A 370 14.76 -4.12 -1.88
CA LEU A 370 13.78 -3.83 -2.92
C LEU A 370 13.80 -4.89 -4.02
N ASN A 371 14.97 -5.25 -4.56
CA ASN A 371 15.08 -6.24 -5.63
C ASN A 371 14.65 -7.64 -5.20
N LEU A 372 14.94 -8.03 -3.95
CA LEU A 372 14.45 -9.30 -3.39
C LEU A 372 12.91 -9.31 -3.27
N LEU A 373 12.30 -8.20 -2.85
CA LEU A 373 10.84 -8.09 -2.76
C LEU A 373 10.17 -8.06 -4.14
N VAL A 374 10.72 -7.31 -5.09
CA VAL A 374 10.22 -7.26 -6.47
C VAL A 374 10.34 -8.63 -7.14
N GLY A 375 11.49 -9.30 -6.99
CA GLY A 375 11.70 -10.64 -7.52
C GLY A 375 10.77 -11.68 -6.88
N ARG A 376 10.49 -11.58 -5.58
CA ARG A 376 9.48 -12.43 -4.91
C ARG A 376 8.05 -12.14 -5.35
N ALA A 377 7.72 -10.89 -5.65
CA ALA A 377 6.36 -10.46 -5.95
C ALA A 377 5.98 -10.66 -7.43
N PHE A 378 6.95 -10.48 -8.33
CA PHE A 378 6.74 -10.36 -9.78
C PHE A 378 7.73 -11.18 -10.62
N GLY A 379 8.68 -11.89 -10.01
CA GLY A 379 9.58 -12.79 -10.72
C GLY A 379 10.76 -12.13 -11.43
N PHE A 380 10.99 -10.82 -11.30
CA PHE A 380 12.13 -10.12 -11.95
C PHE A 380 12.91 -9.22 -10.98
N CYS A 381 14.13 -8.86 -11.35
CA CYS A 381 14.95 -7.90 -10.64
C CYS A 381 15.50 -6.85 -11.62
N TYR A 382 15.82 -5.66 -11.12
CA TYR A 382 16.53 -4.60 -11.85
C TYR A 382 18.03 -4.90 -11.85
N ALA A 383 18.41 -5.98 -12.52
CA ALA A 383 19.76 -6.55 -12.55
C ALA A 383 20.05 -7.18 -13.92
N ASP A 384 21.32 -7.41 -14.24
CA ASP A 384 21.73 -8.18 -15.43
C ASP A 384 21.47 -9.68 -15.26
N LYS A 385 21.64 -10.18 -14.03
CA LYS A 385 21.36 -11.57 -13.66
C LYS A 385 20.95 -11.66 -12.20
N ALA A 386 19.89 -12.43 -11.91
CA ALA A 386 19.39 -12.61 -10.57
C ALA A 386 19.10 -14.09 -10.26
N THR A 387 19.57 -14.54 -9.11
CA THR A 387 19.15 -15.78 -8.45
C THR A 387 18.83 -15.42 -7.02
N ILE A 388 17.58 -15.62 -6.60
CA ILE A 388 17.09 -15.14 -5.31
C ILE A 388 16.37 -16.25 -4.57
N ALA A 389 16.51 -16.25 -3.24
CA ALA A 389 15.65 -17.05 -2.38
C ALA A 389 14.24 -16.42 -2.33
N MET A 390 13.21 -17.24 -2.53
CA MET A 390 11.80 -16.79 -2.53
C MET A 390 11.23 -16.62 -1.10
N ARG A 391 12.01 -16.01 -0.21
CA ARG A 391 11.70 -15.80 1.21
C ARG A 391 11.23 -14.38 1.50
N LEU A 392 10.57 -14.20 2.65
CA LEU A 392 10.24 -12.87 3.16
C LEU A 392 11.50 -12.06 3.41
N VAL A 393 11.39 -10.74 3.33
CA VAL A 393 12.48 -9.81 3.68
C VAL A 393 12.01 -9.00 4.89
N TYR A 394 12.88 -8.88 5.89
CA TYR A 394 12.68 -8.07 7.08
C TYR A 394 13.84 -7.11 7.22
N THR A 395 13.56 -5.81 7.39
CA THR A 395 14.63 -4.79 7.48
C THR A 395 14.66 -4.07 8.82
N SER A 396 15.82 -3.55 9.19
CA SER A 396 15.99 -2.62 10.30
C SER A 396 17.01 -1.58 9.86
N ILE A 397 16.56 -0.59 9.08
CA ILE A 397 17.43 0.44 8.48
C ILE A 397 17.18 1.82 9.08
N GLN A 398 15.93 2.30 9.04
CA GLN A 398 15.54 3.62 9.55
C GLN A 398 14.54 3.46 10.69
N ILE A 399 15.08 3.30 11.90
CA ILE A 399 14.30 3.39 13.13
C ILE A 399 14.40 4.83 13.61
N GLU A 400 13.26 5.51 13.62
CA GLU A 400 13.11 6.86 14.14
C GLU A 400 12.47 6.77 15.53
N ASP A 401 12.82 7.70 16.41
CA ASP A 401 12.10 7.88 17.67
C ASP A 401 10.70 8.44 17.40
N SER A 402 9.75 8.12 18.29
CA SER A 402 8.41 8.65 18.20
C SER A 402 8.19 9.66 19.30
N MET A 403 8.26 10.95 18.94
CA MET A 403 7.85 12.04 19.83
C MET A 403 6.36 11.95 20.19
N ALA A 404 5.54 11.39 19.30
CA ALA A 404 4.10 11.21 19.51
C ALA A 404 3.79 10.10 20.53
N ASP A 405 4.58 9.02 20.53
CA ASP A 405 4.40 7.88 21.44
C ASP A 405 5.29 7.99 22.71
N GLY A 406 6.16 8.99 22.77
CA GLY A 406 7.10 9.20 23.88
C GLY A 406 8.19 8.12 23.97
N GLU A 407 8.43 7.35 22.90
CA GLU A 407 9.41 6.28 22.87
C GLU A 407 10.79 6.80 22.49
N SER A 408 11.82 6.48 23.29
CA SER A 408 13.21 6.77 22.94
C SER A 408 13.69 5.88 21.79
N LEU A 409 14.69 6.34 21.04
CA LEU A 409 15.29 5.58 19.94
C LEU A 409 15.70 4.16 20.36
N TYR A 410 16.32 4.01 21.53
CA TYR A 410 16.75 2.70 22.02
C TYR A 410 15.56 1.75 22.30
N VAL A 411 14.45 2.27 22.83
CA VAL A 411 13.23 1.47 23.04
C VAL A 411 12.61 1.05 21.70
N ALA A 412 12.57 1.95 20.72
CA ALA A 412 12.13 1.64 19.37
C ALA A 412 13.03 0.56 18.70
N GLU A 413 14.35 0.65 18.88
CA GLU A 413 15.32 -0.36 18.42
C GLU A 413 15.10 -1.73 19.09
N LEU A 414 14.83 -1.76 20.41
CA LEU A 414 14.49 -2.99 21.13
C LEU A 414 13.17 -3.60 20.66
N ASN A 415 12.15 -2.77 20.45
CA ASN A 415 10.86 -3.19 19.90
C ASN A 415 11.02 -3.78 18.50
N ARG A 416 11.87 -3.18 17.65
CA ARG A 416 12.19 -3.75 16.33
C ARG A 416 12.92 -5.08 16.45
N ALA A 417 13.95 -5.16 17.30
CA ALA A 417 14.69 -6.40 17.53
C ALA A 417 13.78 -7.54 17.99
N LYS A 418 12.83 -7.25 18.89
CA LYS A 418 11.80 -8.22 19.32
C LYS A 418 10.97 -8.74 18.14
N LYS A 419 10.45 -7.84 17.30
CA LYS A 419 9.67 -8.22 16.10
C LYS A 419 10.48 -9.08 15.12
N LEU A 420 11.76 -8.76 14.90
CA LEU A 420 12.65 -9.57 14.06
C LEU A 420 12.86 -10.98 14.63
N LEU A 421 13.03 -11.10 15.95
CA LEU A 421 13.15 -12.39 16.61
C LEU A 421 11.86 -13.21 16.53
N GLU A 422 10.71 -12.59 16.70
CA GLU A 422 9.41 -13.25 16.56
C GLU A 422 9.21 -13.78 15.13
N SER A 423 9.53 -12.99 14.11
CA SER A 423 9.42 -13.44 12.71
C SER A 423 10.39 -14.57 12.37
N SER A 424 11.54 -14.66 13.05
CA SER A 424 12.57 -15.68 12.78
C SER A 424 12.21 -17.09 13.26
N ARG A 425 11.24 -17.22 14.18
CA ARG A 425 10.91 -18.50 14.84
C ARG A 425 9.79 -19.28 14.16
N GLY A 426 9.15 -18.71 13.14
CA GLY A 426 8.01 -19.33 12.44
C GLY A 426 8.34 -19.89 11.06
N GLU A 427 7.33 -20.48 10.41
CA GLU A 427 7.38 -20.92 9.00
C GLU A 427 7.66 -19.76 8.01
N HIS A 428 7.59 -18.53 8.51
CA HIS A 428 7.77 -17.30 7.76
C HIS A 428 9.18 -16.68 7.93
N SER A 429 10.14 -17.45 8.44
CA SER A 429 11.55 -17.00 8.51
C SER A 429 12.05 -16.53 7.14
N GLY A 430 12.71 -15.37 7.15
CA GLY A 430 13.07 -14.62 5.95
C GLY A 430 14.57 -14.38 5.78
N ILE A 431 14.87 -13.34 5.02
CA ILE A 431 16.16 -12.67 4.91
C ILE A 431 16.09 -11.42 5.77
N TYR A 432 17.08 -11.20 6.63
CA TYR A 432 17.13 -10.09 7.56
C TYR A 432 18.20 -9.09 7.10
N ILE A 433 17.81 -7.86 6.85
CA ILE A 433 18.70 -6.77 6.43
C ILE A 433 18.76 -5.72 7.54
N ILE A 434 19.90 -5.59 8.19
CA ILE A 434 20.07 -4.72 9.36
C ILE A 434 21.12 -3.66 9.03
N ASP A 435 20.81 -2.40 9.25
CA ASP A 435 21.76 -1.30 9.12
C ASP A 435 21.94 -0.64 10.47
N GLU A 436 23.13 -0.81 11.06
CA GLU A 436 23.56 -0.12 12.28
C GLU A 436 22.52 -0.14 13.42
N ILE A 437 22.35 -1.30 14.05
CA ILE A 437 21.41 -1.49 15.16
C ILE A 437 22.01 -1.09 16.52
N PHE A 438 21.15 -0.64 17.43
CA PHE A 438 21.47 -0.26 18.81
C PHE A 438 22.43 0.94 18.91
N ARG A 439 22.18 1.98 18.09
CA ARG A 439 22.97 3.23 18.13
C ARG A 439 22.64 4.09 19.34
N GLY A 440 21.48 3.90 19.97
CA GLY A 440 20.99 4.73 21.07
C GLY A 440 21.57 4.44 22.46
N THR A 441 22.59 3.59 22.61
CA THR A 441 23.17 3.23 23.92
C THR A 441 24.71 3.23 23.91
N ASN A 442 25.31 2.98 25.08
CA ASN A 442 26.76 2.87 25.27
C ASN A 442 27.38 1.84 24.32
N HIS A 443 28.57 2.13 23.77
CA HIS A 443 29.23 1.29 22.78
C HIS A 443 29.36 -0.19 23.21
N LEU A 444 29.78 -0.46 24.45
CA LEU A 444 29.93 -1.84 24.94
C LEU A 444 28.59 -2.59 25.01
N GLU A 445 27.53 -1.93 25.45
CA GLU A 445 26.19 -2.50 25.48
C GLU A 445 25.65 -2.71 24.05
N SER A 446 25.82 -1.72 23.18
CA SER A 446 25.43 -1.77 21.77
C SER A 446 26.03 -2.98 21.05
N VAL A 447 27.36 -3.15 21.14
CA VAL A 447 28.07 -4.30 20.54
C VAL A 447 27.59 -5.62 21.14
N SER A 448 27.41 -5.68 22.46
CA SER A 448 26.97 -6.91 23.14
C SER A 448 25.57 -7.35 22.73
N VAL A 449 24.61 -6.43 22.71
CA VAL A 449 23.22 -6.72 22.34
C VAL A 449 23.12 -7.00 20.84
N ALA A 450 23.82 -6.24 19.99
CA ALA A 450 23.86 -6.49 18.54
C ALA A 450 24.41 -7.88 18.23
N ALA A 451 25.55 -8.28 18.83
CA ALA A 451 26.13 -9.59 18.62
C ALA A 451 25.18 -10.71 19.04
N ALA A 452 24.54 -10.60 20.20
CA ALA A 452 23.58 -11.59 20.69
C ALA A 452 22.35 -11.72 19.79
N LEU A 453 21.79 -10.59 19.35
CA LEU A 453 20.65 -10.56 18.45
C LEU A 453 20.98 -11.18 17.09
N ILE A 454 22.06 -10.73 16.45
CA ILE A 454 22.47 -11.21 15.13
C ILE A 454 22.77 -12.70 15.19
N HIS A 455 23.53 -13.15 16.20
CA HIS A 455 23.77 -14.57 16.41
C HIS A 455 22.45 -15.36 16.50
N LYS A 456 21.47 -14.86 17.26
CA LYS A 456 20.18 -15.55 17.40
C LYS A 456 19.41 -15.62 16.08
N LEU A 457 19.43 -14.57 15.27
CA LEU A 457 18.78 -14.55 13.95
C LEU A 457 19.46 -15.52 12.97
N THR A 458 20.80 -15.59 12.96
CA THR A 458 21.56 -16.47 12.06
C THR A 458 21.28 -17.97 12.29
N GLN A 459 20.71 -18.35 13.44
CA GLN A 459 20.32 -19.74 13.71
C GLN A 459 19.11 -20.21 12.86
N HIS A 460 18.34 -19.27 12.31
CA HIS A 460 17.08 -19.58 11.62
C HIS A 460 16.98 -18.93 10.23
N ALA A 461 17.89 -18.02 9.89
CA ALA A 461 17.75 -17.14 8.74
C ALA A 461 19.08 -16.62 8.18
N LEU A 462 19.05 -16.16 6.94
CA LEU A 462 20.14 -15.39 6.35
C LEU A 462 20.10 -13.95 6.90
N VAL A 463 21.23 -13.49 7.44
CA VAL A 463 21.36 -12.13 8.01
C VAL A 463 22.43 -11.35 7.26
N ILE A 464 22.06 -10.18 6.78
CA ILE A 464 22.96 -9.20 6.15
C ILE A 464 22.95 -7.97 7.04
N VAL A 465 24.10 -7.66 7.64
CA VAL A 465 24.22 -6.58 8.61
C VAL A 465 25.30 -5.59 8.19
N SER A 466 24.99 -4.30 8.23
CA SER A 466 25.95 -3.20 8.13
C SER A 466 26.25 -2.65 9.53
N SER A 467 27.53 -2.42 9.84
CA SER A 467 27.92 -1.79 11.11
C SER A 467 29.27 -1.08 11.03
N HIS A 468 29.38 0.00 11.81
CA HIS A 468 30.65 0.69 12.08
C HIS A 468 31.47 0.02 13.18
N ASN A 469 30.87 -0.85 14.00
CA ASN A 469 31.55 -1.55 15.07
C ASN A 469 32.26 -2.78 14.53
N LEU A 470 33.49 -2.61 14.06
CA LEU A 470 34.29 -3.67 13.42
C LEU A 470 34.54 -4.88 14.35
N VAL A 471 34.42 -4.71 15.68
CA VAL A 471 34.52 -5.79 16.67
C VAL A 471 33.44 -6.87 16.47
N LEU A 472 32.30 -6.53 15.86
CA LEU A 472 31.24 -7.50 15.56
C LEU A 472 31.68 -8.55 14.52
N ALA A 473 32.53 -8.17 13.56
CA ALA A 473 32.98 -9.08 12.50
C ALA A 473 33.71 -10.33 13.05
N PRO A 474 34.77 -10.22 13.89
CA PRO A 474 35.42 -11.40 14.46
C PRO A 474 34.50 -12.17 15.43
N LEU A 475 33.62 -11.50 16.17
CA LEU A 475 32.66 -12.17 17.08
C LEU A 475 31.68 -13.07 16.31
N LEU A 476 31.32 -12.70 15.08
CA LEU A 476 30.33 -13.38 14.27
C LEU A 476 30.93 -14.12 13.06
N ALA A 477 32.25 -14.27 13.00
CA ALA A 477 32.96 -14.85 11.84
C ALA A 477 32.55 -16.28 11.48
N LYS A 478 31.95 -17.02 12.42
CA LYS A 478 31.38 -18.37 12.17
C LYS A 478 30.05 -18.34 11.40
N TYR A 479 29.37 -17.20 11.38
CA TYR A 479 28.01 -17.05 10.85
C TYR A 479 27.93 -16.04 9.72
N LEU A 480 28.85 -15.06 9.69
CA LEU A 480 28.85 -13.96 8.73
C LEU A 480 30.19 -13.86 7.99
N ILE A 481 30.12 -13.69 6.68
CA ILE A 481 31.25 -13.41 5.82
C ILE A 481 31.52 -11.89 5.84
N PRO A 482 32.74 -11.43 6.19
CA PRO A 482 33.07 -10.02 6.13
C PRO A 482 33.22 -9.56 4.68
N MET A 483 32.49 -8.50 4.34
CA MET A 483 32.59 -7.79 3.07
C MET A 483 32.75 -6.29 3.31
N GLN A 484 33.39 -5.63 2.36
CA GLN A 484 33.69 -4.21 2.39
C GLN A 484 33.03 -3.51 1.21
N VAL A 485 32.29 -2.45 1.52
CA VAL A 485 31.71 -1.52 0.55
C VAL A 485 32.70 -0.39 0.30
N ILE A 486 33.10 -0.23 -0.96
CA ILE A 486 34.09 0.76 -1.41
C ILE A 486 33.42 1.65 -2.47
N SER A 487 33.64 2.96 -2.34
CA SER A 487 33.26 3.93 -3.37
C SER A 487 34.47 4.17 -4.27
N GLU A 488 34.35 3.81 -5.55
CA GLU A 488 35.38 4.03 -6.58
C GLU A 488 34.86 5.05 -7.62
N THR A 489 35.76 5.65 -8.42
CA THR A 489 35.39 6.58 -9.50
C THR A 489 34.60 5.85 -10.58
N GLY A 490 33.28 5.75 -10.39
CA GLY A 490 32.37 4.98 -11.26
C GLY A 490 31.24 4.26 -10.53
N GLY A 491 31.28 4.17 -9.19
CA GLY A 491 30.18 3.60 -8.41
C GLY A 491 30.61 2.88 -7.13
N VAL A 492 29.69 2.08 -6.59
CA VAL A 492 29.89 1.31 -5.37
C VAL A 492 30.28 -0.13 -5.72
N VAL A 493 31.36 -0.65 -5.13
CA VAL A 493 31.84 -2.02 -5.32
C VAL A 493 31.89 -2.74 -3.98
N ILE A 494 31.49 -4.01 -3.96
CA ILE A 494 31.57 -4.88 -2.77
C ILE A 494 32.70 -5.88 -2.98
N LYS A 495 33.67 -5.90 -2.06
CA LYS A 495 34.81 -6.83 -2.07
C LYS A 495 34.83 -7.66 -0.79
N PRO A 496 35.31 -8.92 -0.81
CA PRO A 496 35.56 -9.68 0.40
C PRO A 496 36.60 -8.97 1.29
N GLY A 497 36.36 -8.93 2.60
CA GLY A 497 37.27 -8.32 3.56
C GLY A 497 36.59 -7.38 4.56
N LEU A 498 37.38 -6.87 5.50
CA LEU A 498 36.95 -5.91 6.51
C LEU A 498 37.62 -4.55 6.25
N LEU A 499 36.91 -3.47 6.53
CA LEU A 499 37.45 -2.12 6.49
C LEU A 499 38.72 -1.98 7.37
N GLU A 500 39.85 -1.62 6.75
CA GLU A 500 41.12 -1.45 7.46
C GLU A 500 41.22 -0.10 8.19
N LYS A 501 40.72 0.99 7.57
CA LYS A 501 40.83 2.35 8.11
C LYS A 501 39.49 3.10 8.01
N PRO A 502 38.91 3.56 9.14
CA PRO A 502 37.74 4.43 9.11
C PRO A 502 38.11 5.83 8.59
N ASN A 503 37.18 6.47 7.89
CA ASN A 503 37.40 7.78 7.26
C ASN A 503 36.66 8.95 7.95
N GLY A 504 36.02 8.72 9.10
CA GLY A 504 35.19 9.74 9.75
C GLY A 504 35.92 11.07 10.03
N ILE A 505 37.18 11.00 10.46
CA ILE A 505 38.02 12.18 10.70
C ILE A 505 38.53 12.78 9.39
N ALA A 506 38.88 11.93 8.42
CA ALA A 506 39.34 12.38 7.09
C ALA A 506 38.24 13.13 6.31
N LEU A 507 36.95 12.88 6.61
CA LEU A 507 35.84 13.64 6.04
C LEU A 507 35.79 15.09 6.53
N LEU A 508 36.35 15.41 7.71
CA LEU A 508 36.39 16.80 8.20
C LEU A 508 37.18 17.70 7.24
N ASP A 509 38.24 17.16 6.64
CA ASP A 509 39.08 17.87 5.67
C ASP A 509 38.31 18.17 4.37
N THR A 510 37.28 17.39 4.05
CA THR A 510 36.47 17.56 2.83
C THR A 510 35.33 18.57 2.98
N ILE A 511 34.96 18.92 4.21
CA ILE A 511 33.82 19.81 4.51
C ILE A 511 34.29 21.27 4.78
N GLU A 512 35.55 21.60 4.45
CA GLU A 512 36.16 22.92 4.74
C GLU A 512 36.06 23.32 6.22
N MET A 513 36.09 22.34 7.14
CA MET A 513 36.18 22.63 8.57
C MET A 513 37.58 23.13 8.94
N ASP A 514 37.67 23.95 9.99
CA ASP A 514 38.93 24.50 10.50
C ASP A 514 39.97 23.38 10.71
N GLU A 515 41.16 23.57 10.14
CA GLU A 515 42.26 22.61 10.16
C GLU A 515 42.69 22.24 11.59
N SER A 516 42.54 23.17 12.54
CA SER A 516 42.78 22.92 13.97
C SER A 516 41.86 21.84 14.55
N ILE A 517 40.60 21.78 14.11
CA ILE A 517 39.62 20.78 14.57
C ILE A 517 39.98 19.40 14.02
N SER A 518 40.33 19.30 12.74
CA SER A 518 40.73 18.03 12.13
C SER A 518 42.01 17.48 12.78
N ASN A 519 43.01 18.34 12.98
CA ASN A 519 44.26 17.95 13.64
C ASN A 519 44.03 17.51 15.09
N ASN A 520 43.21 18.23 15.85
CA ASN A 520 42.86 17.84 17.21
C ASN A 520 42.09 16.52 17.26
N ALA A 521 41.12 16.31 16.35
CA ALA A 521 40.38 15.06 16.26
C ALA A 521 41.32 13.86 15.96
N ARG A 522 42.31 14.03 15.09
CA ARG A 522 43.34 13.01 14.81
C ARG A 522 44.19 12.71 16.05
N SER A 523 44.67 13.74 16.74
CA SER A 523 45.45 13.59 17.98
C SER A 523 44.67 12.85 19.06
N VAL A 524 43.40 13.21 19.27
CA VAL A 524 42.51 12.53 20.21
C VAL A 524 42.26 11.08 19.80
N SER A 525 42.05 10.79 18.53
CA SER A 525 41.83 9.42 18.04
C SER A 525 43.05 8.52 18.25
N ILE A 526 44.24 9.03 17.94
CA ILE A 526 45.51 8.32 18.19
C ILE A 526 45.66 8.05 19.69
N TRP A 527 45.45 9.07 20.53
CA TRP A 527 45.51 8.90 21.97
C TRP A 527 44.47 7.90 22.48
N LEU A 528 43.20 8.00 22.08
CA LEU A 528 42.14 7.07 22.50
C LEU A 528 42.46 5.63 22.12
N SER A 529 43.02 5.40 20.93
CA SER A 529 43.44 4.06 20.50
C SER A 529 44.57 3.50 21.38
N SER A 530 45.49 4.36 21.81
CA SER A 530 46.58 3.99 22.73
C SER A 530 46.13 3.87 24.19
N TYR A 531 45.17 4.70 24.62
CA TYR A 531 44.65 4.78 25.98
C TYR A 531 43.70 3.63 26.29
N LEU A 532 42.83 3.25 25.34
CA LEU A 532 42.03 2.04 25.44
C LEU A 532 42.92 0.78 25.53
N ALA A 533 44.15 0.84 25.03
CA ALA A 533 45.16 -0.18 25.29
C ALA A 533 45.86 0.00 26.65
N HIS A 534 46.10 1.24 27.13
CA HIS A 534 46.83 1.55 28.37
C HIS A 534 46.36 2.88 29.06
N PRO A 535 45.44 2.85 30.04
CA PRO A 535 44.75 4.06 30.50
C PRO A 535 45.45 4.80 31.66
N LYS A 536 46.28 5.84 31.41
CA LYS A 536 46.89 6.64 32.52
C LYS A 536 47.06 8.18 32.41
N ASN A 537 46.90 8.88 31.27
CA ASN A 537 47.20 10.35 31.20
C ASN A 537 46.22 11.15 30.32
N CYS A 538 45.55 12.18 30.84
CA CYS A 538 44.50 12.97 30.16
C CYS A 538 44.73 14.51 29.96
N PRO A 539 45.50 15.25 30.79
CA PRO A 539 45.43 16.72 30.75
C PRO A 539 46.07 17.43 29.55
N ASP A 540 47.01 16.81 28.82
CA ASP A 540 47.81 17.49 27.77
C ASP A 540 47.38 17.17 26.32
N LEU A 541 46.18 16.62 26.10
CA LEU A 541 45.79 16.03 24.81
C LEU A 541 45.31 17.03 23.74
N LEU A 542 44.73 18.15 24.15
CA LEU A 542 44.16 19.17 23.26
C LEU A 542 44.89 20.49 23.51
N GLN A 543 45.71 20.94 22.56
CA GLN A 543 46.37 22.26 22.56
C GLN A 543 46.08 23.02 21.27
#